data_AF-A0A0L7B489-F1
#
_entry.id   AF-A0A0L7B489-F1
#
_cell.length_a   1.000
_cell.length_b   1.000
_cell.length_c   1.000
_cell.angle_alpha   90.00
_cell.angle_beta   90.00
_cell.angle_gamma   90.00
#
_symmetry.space_group_name_H-M   'P 1'
#
loop_
_entity.id
_entity.type
_entity.pdbx_description
1 polymer ?
#
loop_
_entity_poly.entity_id
_entity_poly.type
_entity_poly.pdbx_seq_one_letter_code
_entity_poly.pdbx_strand_id
1 'polypeptide(L)' 'MVVRVTEGVDPTDHRMKFRDYVGHVVSWDGYTLELVRDAAANGSRPAQNVTIHQEQIATLKPIPERPVTPPRP' A
#
# COMPACT_ATOMS: atom_id res chain seq x y z
N MET A 1 -1.44 5.63 3.65
CA MET A 1 -0.58 4.61 4.29
C MET A 1 0.06 3.71 3.25
N VAL A 2 1.09 2.96 3.61
CA VAL A 2 1.67 1.90 2.79
C VAL A 2 1.31 0.53 3.39
N VAL A 3 0.69 -0.32 2.59
CA VAL A 3 0.33 -1.70 2.94
C VAL A 3 1.16 -2.63 2.07
N ARG A 4 2.05 -3.42 2.69
CA ARG A 4 2.80 -4.46 1.99
C ARG A 4 2.08 -5.79 2.14
N VAL A 5 1.83 -6.46 1.02
CA VAL A 5 1.21 -7.79 0.98
C VAL A 5 2.18 -8.85 0.45
N THR A 6 2.03 -10.09 0.90
CA THR A 6 2.69 -11.26 0.31
C THR A 6 1.93 -11.72 -0.93
N GLU A 7 2.64 -11.89 -2.06
CA GLU A 7 2.06 -12.44 -3.30
C GLU A 7 2.30 -13.96 -3.44
N GLY A 8 3.02 -14.55 -2.48
CA GLY A 8 3.45 -15.94 -2.52
C GLY A 8 4.87 -16.10 -3.04
N VAL A 9 5.29 -17.36 -3.14
CA VAL A 9 6.63 -17.72 -3.62
C VAL A 9 6.60 -17.85 -5.14
N ASP A 10 7.50 -17.13 -5.81
CA ASP A 10 7.64 -17.21 -7.26
C ASP A 10 8.22 -18.57 -7.66
N PRO A 11 7.60 -19.30 -8.60
CA PRO A 11 8.07 -20.62 -9.01
C PRO A 11 9.38 -20.59 -9.81
N THR A 12 9.76 -19.42 -10.36
CA THR A 12 10.95 -19.26 -11.21
C THR A 12 12.22 -19.09 -10.39
N ASP A 13 12.18 -18.23 -9.36
CA ASP A 13 13.35 -17.91 -8.53
C ASP A 13 13.23 -18.41 -7.08
N HIS A 14 12.10 -19.05 -6.73
CA HIS A 14 11.80 -19.62 -5.42
C HIS A 14 11.85 -18.61 -4.27
N ARG A 15 11.63 -17.31 -4.54
CA ARG A 15 11.63 -16.26 -3.52
C ARG A 15 10.22 -15.74 -3.25
N MET A 16 9.96 -15.40 -1.99
CA MET A 16 8.74 -14.69 -1.60
C MET A 16 8.68 -13.34 -2.32
N LYS A 17 7.54 -13.06 -2.98
CA LYS A 17 7.25 -11.79 -3.64
C LYS A 17 6.30 -10.96 -2.78
N PHE A 18 6.44 -9.65 -2.93
CA PHE A 18 5.66 -8.68 -2.18
C PHE A 18 5.11 -7.62 -3.12
N ARG A 19 3.96 -7.07 -2.76
CA ARG A 19 3.37 -5.92 -3.44
C ARG A 19 3.00 -4.84 -2.45
N ASP A 20 3.30 -3.60 -2.82
CA ASP A 20 3.01 -2.43 -2.00
C ASP A 20 1.81 -1.68 -2.57
N TYR A 21 0.85 -1.41 -1.70
CA TYR A 21 -0.27 -0.51 -1.96
C TYR A 21 -0.07 0.78 -1.18
N VAL A 22 -0.09 1.90 -1.88
CA VAL A 22 -0.06 3.24 -1.28
C VAL A 22 -1.44 3.84 -1.48
N GLY A 23 -2.08 4.24 -0.38
CA GLY A 23 -3.44 4.74 -0.46
C GLY A 23 -4.09 5.05 0.88
N HIS A 24 -5.39 5.28 0.83
CA HIS A 24 -6.23 5.63 1.97
C HIS A 24 -7.05 4.42 2.40
N VAL A 25 -7.07 4.13 3.70
CA VAL A 25 -7.96 3.08 4.23
C VAL A 25 -9.37 3.62 4.32
N VAL A 26 -10.30 2.83 3.79
CA VAL A 26 -11.74 3.10 3.82
C VAL A 26 -12.36 2.40 5.01
N SER A 27 -12.02 1.13 5.23
CA SER A 27 -12.57 0.33 6.33
C SER A 27 -11.59 -0.77 6.75
N TRP A 28 -11.72 -1.20 8.01
CA TRP A 28 -11.01 -2.34 8.58
C TRP A 28 -11.91 -2.99 9.62
N ASP A 29 -12.25 -4.26 9.43
CA ASP A 29 -13.12 -5.02 10.32
C ASP A 29 -12.37 -5.99 11.26
N GLY A 30 -11.03 -6.01 11.18
CA GLY A 30 -10.18 -6.97 11.90
C GLY A 30 -9.67 -8.12 11.04
N TYR A 31 -10.26 -8.34 9.85
CA TYR A 31 -9.88 -9.40 8.91
C TYR A 31 -9.70 -8.88 7.49
N THR A 32 -10.57 -7.99 7.03
CA THR A 32 -10.59 -7.43 5.69
C THR A 32 -10.27 -5.95 5.74
N LEU A 33 -9.28 -5.54 4.96
CA LEU A 33 -8.87 -4.16 4.76
C LEU A 33 -9.37 -3.67 3.41
N GLU A 34 -10.19 -2.62 3.42
CA GLU A 34 -10.56 -1.89 2.22
C GLU A 34 -9.71 -0.64 2.09
N LEU A 35 -9.04 -0.49 0.96
CA LEU A 35 -8.14 0.61 0.68
C LEU A 35 -8.43 1.18 -0.71
N VAL A 36 -8.47 2.50 -0.83
CA VAL A 36 -8.39 3.19 -2.12
C VAL A 36 -6.91 3.45 -2.38
N ARG A 37 -6.33 2.71 -3.34
CA ARG A 37 -4.97 2.93 -3.82
C ARG A 37 -4.94 4.23 -4.61
N ASP A 38 -3.94 5.05 -4.32
CA ASP A 38 -3.73 6.31 -5.02
C ASP A 38 -3.34 6.07 -6.49
N ALA A 39 -3.68 7.03 -7.35
CA ALA A 39 -3.17 7.04 -8.71
C ALA A 39 -1.66 7.30 -8.71
N ALA A 40 -0.95 6.75 -9.69
CA ALA A 40 0.46 7.10 -9.88
C ALA A 40 0.57 8.58 -10.28
N ALA A 41 1.53 9.30 -9.69
CA ALA A 41 1.74 10.73 -9.95
C ALA A 41 1.98 11.07 -11.43
N ASN A 42 2.47 10.10 -12.22
CA ASN A 42 2.71 10.23 -13.65
C ASN A 42 1.52 9.76 -14.53
N GLY A 43 0.37 9.43 -13.94
CA GLY A 43 -0.82 8.96 -14.66
C GLY A 43 -0.77 7.53 -15.19
N SER A 44 0.34 6.79 -15.01
CA SER A 44 0.50 5.42 -15.54
C SER A 44 -0.46 4.39 -14.93
N ARG A 45 -1.01 4.69 -13.75
CA ARG A 45 -1.88 3.79 -12.99
C ARG A 45 -3.01 4.60 -12.35
N PRO A 46 -4.28 4.26 -12.60
CA PRO A 46 -5.41 4.95 -11.98
C PRO A 46 -5.54 4.56 -10.50
N ALA A 47 -6.32 5.36 -9.77
CA ALA A 47 -6.78 4.99 -8.43
C ALA A 47 -7.65 3.71 -8.51
N GLN A 48 -7.63 2.91 -7.45
CA GLN A 48 -8.32 1.61 -7.45
C GLN A 48 -8.75 1.21 -6.03
N ASN A 49 -9.98 0.71 -5.89
CA ASN A 49 -10.41 0.03 -4.67
C ASN A 49 -9.76 -1.35 -4.58
N VAL A 50 -9.12 -1.62 -3.45
CA VAL A 50 -8.39 -2.87 -3.17
C VAL A 50 -8.93 -3.44 -1.87
N THR A 51 -9.26 -4.72 -1.90
CA THR A 51 -9.61 -5.52 -0.72
C THR A 51 -8.45 -6.44 -0.41
N ILE A 52 -7.98 -6.42 0.84
CA ILE A 52 -6.81 -7.19 1.29
C ILE A 52 -7.20 -7.97 2.54
N HIS A 53 -6.97 -9.29 2.54
CA HIS A 53 -7.20 -10.12 3.72
C HIS A 53 -6.01 -10.05 4.69
N GLN A 54 -6.29 -10.16 5.99
CA GLN A 54 -5.32 -10.03 7.07
C GLN A 54 -4.12 -10.95 6.86
N GLU A 55 -4.34 -12.21 6.45
CA GLU A 55 -3.23 -13.16 6.26
C GLU A 55 -2.25 -12.75 5.15
N GLN A 56 -2.65 -11.85 4.25
CA GLN A 56 -1.81 -11.36 3.17
C GLN A 56 -0.94 -10.18 3.62
N ILE A 57 -1.30 -9.49 4.71
CA ILE A 57 -0.62 -8.27 5.16
C ILE A 57 0.70 -8.63 5.84
N ALA A 58 1.80 -8.27 5.20
CA ALA A 58 3.14 -8.44 5.76
C ALA A 58 3.52 -7.27 6.69
N THR A 59 3.28 -6.03 6.25
CA THR A 59 3.55 -4.83 7.05
C THR A 59 2.58 -3.70 6.74
N LEU A 60 2.30 -2.90 7.77
CA LEU A 60 1.60 -1.63 7.67
C LEU A 60 2.55 -0.51 8.08
N LYS A 61 2.71 0.49 7.21
CA LYS A 61 3.55 1.65 7.49
C LYS A 61 2.75 2.95 7.30
N PRO A 62 2.63 3.80 8.34
CA PRO A 62 2.03 5.12 8.16
C PRO A 62 2.91 5.97 7.23
N ILE A 63 2.28 6.85 6.46
CA ILE A 63 2.99 7.86 5.67
C ILE A 63 3.07 9.09 6.56
N PRO A 64 4.29 9.52 6.98
CA PRO A 64 4.44 10.72 7.79
C PRO A 64 3.98 11.96 7.01
N GLU A 65 3.50 12.97 7.74
CA GLU A 65 3.21 14.27 7.17
C GLU A 65 4.48 14.92 6.61
N ARG A 66 4.30 15.77 5.60
CA ARG A 66 5.42 16.51 5.01
C ARG A 66 5.96 17.51 6.04
N PRO A 67 7.28 17.52 6.31
CA PRO A 67 7.88 18.56 7.15
C PRO A 67 7.58 19.95 6.61
N VAL A 68 7.26 20.89 7.49
CA VAL A 68 7.08 22.30 7.13
C VAL A 68 8.46 22.90 6.86
N THR A 69 8.80 23.10 5.58
CA THR A 69 10.02 23.84 5.21
C THR A 69 9.72 25.33 5.34
N PRO A 70 10.46 26.09 6.18
CA PRO A 70 10.32 27.55 6.20
C PRO A 70 10.64 28.12 4.80
N PRO A 71 9.99 29.21 4.38
CA PRO A 71 10.27 29.85 3.10
C PRO A 71 11.77 30.19 3.01
N ARG A 72 12.38 29.90 1.86
CA ARG A 72 13.78 30.27 1.60
C ARG A 72 13.88 31.81 1.58
N PRO A 73 14.89 32.42 2.23
CA PRO A 73 15.09 33.87 2.20
C PRO A 73 15.32 34.41 0.79
#